data_AF-A0A4Q3TY65-F1
#
_entry.id   AF-A0A4Q3TY65-F1
#
_cell.length_a   1.000
_cell.length_b   1.000
_cell.length_c   1.000
_cell.angle_alpha   90.00
_cell.angle_beta   90.00
_cell.angle_gamma   90.00
#
_symmetry.space_group_name_H-M   'P 1'
#
loop_
_entity.id
_entity.type
_entity.pdbx_description
1 polymer ?
#
loop_
_entity_poly.entity_id
_entity_poly.type
_entity_poly.pdbx_seq_one_letter_code
_entity_poly.pdbx_strand_id
1 'polypeptide(L)'
;MEAVSMLSPGRGLRGAEFTDLIRRDAEGKLARSWALSSDVRDGDIDRKINLSLELDEQGRSKRSAKLDGVPATQNDLGELMRIIWLTPSMDRVFVGPAGDRRRFLDRQVMAHFPAHGTFSAAYDKAMRQRNALLERGPRNRGGADPAWLDALELGMASAAAAMALHRVDAVKVMQEAILARPEGAFPKALIDLDGQFETHAANGVALTDIEQEIVAQLRENRSRDQAAGRTTEGVHRTDLRVIHAPKGLPADQCSTGEQKALLIGLILANAQALFERDFAPSPLLLLDEAAAHLDSDRRAALYDELAALGGQAWLTGTDRSLFDAFGDRAQRFEVSDGIVRED
;
A
#
# COMPACT_ATOMS: atom_id res chain seq x y z
N MET A 1 -15.80 2.18 -4.03
CA MET A 1 -14.32 2.16 -3.94
C MET A 1 -13.76 1.01 -3.09
N GLU A 2 -14.24 0.74 -1.87
CA GLU A 2 -13.71 -0.37 -1.05
C GLU A 2 -13.69 -1.71 -1.80
N ALA A 3 -14.80 -2.07 -2.43
CA ALA A 3 -14.91 -3.25 -3.27
C ALA A 3 -13.86 -3.31 -4.40
N VAL A 4 -13.59 -2.17 -5.05
CA VAL A 4 -12.59 -2.08 -6.13
C VAL A 4 -11.17 -2.25 -5.58
N SER A 5 -10.88 -1.65 -4.42
CA SER A 5 -9.57 -1.81 -3.77
C SER A 5 -9.26 -3.25 -3.33
N MET A 6 -10.26 -4.12 -3.18
CA MET A 6 -10.08 -5.56 -2.89
C MET A 6 -9.45 -6.33 -4.05
N LEU A 7 -9.50 -5.78 -5.27
CA LEU A 7 -8.87 -6.39 -6.45
C LEU A 7 -7.35 -6.24 -6.43
N SER A 8 -6.80 -5.43 -5.52
CA SER A 8 -5.37 -5.32 -5.24
C SER A 8 -4.98 -6.17 -4.02
N PRO A 9 -3.72 -6.64 -3.90
CA PRO A 9 -3.26 -7.38 -2.73
C PRO A 9 -3.56 -6.67 -1.39
N GLY A 10 -3.71 -7.46 -0.31
CA GLY A 10 -3.96 -6.94 1.03
C GLY A 10 -5.45 -6.83 1.40
N ARG A 11 -5.79 -5.76 2.14
CA ARG A 11 -7.07 -5.53 2.86
C ARG A 11 -7.82 -4.27 2.40
N GLY A 12 -7.51 -3.78 1.20
CA GLY A 12 -8.16 -2.59 0.61
C GLY A 12 -7.86 -1.27 1.29
N LEU A 13 -8.61 -0.25 0.88
CA LEU A 13 -8.36 1.13 1.28
C LEU A 13 -8.65 1.38 2.77
N ARG A 14 -9.67 0.73 3.35
CA ARG A 14 -10.01 0.88 4.77
C ARG A 14 -9.19 0.00 5.71
N GLY A 15 -8.58 -1.08 5.20
CA GLY A 15 -7.83 -2.04 6.01
C GLY A 15 -8.69 -2.85 7.00
N ALA A 16 -10.01 -2.82 6.87
CA ALA A 16 -10.97 -3.51 7.74
C ALA A 16 -10.79 -5.04 7.69
N GLU A 17 -11.29 -5.77 8.70
CA GLU A 17 -11.33 -7.23 8.60
C GLU A 17 -12.29 -7.62 7.48
N PHE A 18 -11.98 -8.68 6.73
CA PHE A 18 -12.87 -9.10 5.64
C PHE A 18 -14.28 -9.43 6.14
N THR A 19 -14.41 -9.88 7.39
CA THR A 19 -15.69 -10.11 8.06
C THR A 19 -16.50 -8.85 8.29
N ASP A 20 -15.85 -7.69 8.42
CA ASP A 20 -16.52 -6.40 8.63
C ASP A 20 -17.19 -5.89 7.34
N LEU A 21 -16.81 -6.45 6.18
CA LEU A 21 -17.42 -6.14 4.89
C LEU A 21 -18.74 -6.89 4.67
N ILE A 22 -19.08 -7.84 5.55
CA ILE A 22 -20.31 -8.60 5.42
C ILE A 22 -21.51 -7.70 5.73
N ARG A 23 -22.45 -7.63 4.78
CA ARG A 23 -23.67 -6.83 4.91
C ARG A 23 -24.50 -7.29 6.12
N ARG A 24 -25.10 -6.31 6.80
CA ARG A 24 -26.20 -6.51 7.75
C ARG A 24 -27.52 -6.15 7.07
N ASP A 25 -28.57 -6.92 7.35
CA ASP A 25 -29.93 -6.54 6.97
C ASP A 25 -30.49 -5.44 7.89
N ALA A 26 -31.74 -5.04 7.66
CA ALA A 26 -32.39 -3.96 8.40
C ALA A 26 -32.54 -4.29 9.90
N GLU A 27 -32.62 -5.58 10.24
CA GLU A 27 -32.70 -6.11 11.60
C GLU A 27 -31.31 -6.32 12.24
N GLY A 28 -30.23 -5.96 11.54
CA GLY A 28 -28.86 -6.05 12.03
C GLY A 28 -28.22 -7.44 11.95
N LYS A 29 -28.93 -8.43 11.38
CA LYS A 29 -28.45 -9.80 11.21
C LYS A 29 -27.39 -9.83 10.11
N LEU A 30 -26.26 -10.44 10.45
CA LEU A 30 -25.13 -10.56 9.54
C LEU A 30 -25.45 -11.58 8.44
N ALA A 31 -25.20 -11.22 7.19
CA ALA A 31 -25.15 -12.20 6.11
C ALA A 31 -24.05 -13.26 6.40
N ARG A 32 -24.03 -14.35 5.64
CA ARG A 32 -22.99 -15.39 5.79
C ARG A 32 -21.84 -15.24 4.81
N SER A 33 -21.96 -14.34 3.84
CA SER A 33 -20.95 -14.16 2.82
C SER A 33 -21.05 -12.80 2.12
N TRP A 34 -19.99 -12.48 1.37
CA TRP A 34 -20.00 -11.49 0.31
C TRP A 34 -19.22 -12.03 -0.89
N ALA A 35 -19.51 -11.53 -2.08
CA ALA A 35 -18.78 -11.84 -3.30
C ALA A 35 -18.60 -10.58 -4.15
N LEU A 36 -17.47 -10.51 -4.86
CA LEU A 36 -17.13 -9.49 -5.84
C LEU A 36 -16.80 -10.19 -7.15
N SER A 37 -17.33 -9.67 -8.25
CA SER A 37 -16.98 -10.09 -9.60
C SER A 37 -16.54 -8.86 -10.38
N SER A 38 -15.44 -8.96 -11.10
CA SER A 38 -14.94 -7.91 -11.97
C SER A 38 -14.50 -8.51 -13.29
N ASP A 39 -14.85 -7.86 -14.39
CA ASP A 39 -14.24 -8.09 -15.69
C ASP A 39 -13.16 -7.02 -15.87
N VAL A 40 -11.95 -7.44 -16.23
CA VAL A 40 -10.74 -6.60 -16.33
C VAL A 40 -10.11 -6.84 -17.69
N ARG A 41 -9.75 -5.76 -18.39
CA ARG A 41 -9.07 -5.85 -19.67
C ARG A 41 -7.56 -5.77 -19.46
N ASP A 42 -6.87 -6.86 -19.78
CA ASP A 42 -5.43 -7.04 -19.70
C ASP A 42 -4.85 -7.02 -21.12
N GLY A 43 -4.49 -5.82 -21.60
CA GLY A 43 -4.20 -5.59 -23.01
C GLY A 43 -5.43 -5.87 -23.89
N ASP A 44 -5.38 -6.95 -24.66
CA ASP A 44 -6.48 -7.42 -25.52
C ASP A 44 -7.21 -8.64 -24.97
N ILE A 45 -6.93 -9.04 -23.73
CA ILE A 45 -7.54 -10.21 -23.10
C ILE A 45 -8.51 -9.76 -22.01
N ASP A 46 -9.76 -10.18 -22.10
CA ASP A 46 -10.71 -10.04 -21.01
C ASP A 46 -10.47 -11.11 -19.95
N ARG A 47 -10.27 -10.67 -18.71
CA ARG A 47 -9.99 -11.50 -17.54
C ARG A 47 -11.12 -11.35 -16.54
N LYS A 48 -11.48 -12.44 -15.85
CA LYS A 48 -12.53 -12.41 -14.83
C LYS A 48 -11.96 -12.67 -13.44
N ILE A 49 -12.14 -11.72 -12.54
CA ILE A 49 -11.77 -11.83 -11.14
C ILE A 49 -13.01 -12.13 -10.31
N ASN A 50 -12.94 -13.17 -9.47
CA ASN A 50 -13.95 -13.46 -8.46
C ASN A 50 -13.33 -13.55 -7.07
N LEU A 51 -13.79 -12.69 -6.16
CA LEU A 51 -13.42 -12.71 -4.76
C LEU A 51 -14.64 -13.07 -3.92
N SER A 52 -14.48 -13.89 -2.90
CA SER A 52 -15.54 -14.15 -1.94
C SER A 52 -15.01 -14.38 -0.54
N LEU A 53 -15.89 -14.18 0.43
CA LEU A 53 -15.72 -14.59 1.81
C LEU A 53 -16.98 -15.31 2.25
N GLU A 54 -16.82 -16.47 2.88
CA GLU A 54 -17.91 -17.24 3.46
C GLU A 54 -17.62 -17.53 4.94
N LEU A 55 -18.65 -17.47 5.78
CA LEU A 55 -18.62 -17.89 7.17
C LEU A 55 -19.16 -19.32 7.28
N ASP A 56 -18.42 -20.19 7.97
CA ASP A 56 -18.92 -21.51 8.33
C ASP A 56 -19.92 -21.44 9.50
N GLU A 57 -20.51 -22.59 9.88
CA GLU A 57 -21.48 -22.66 10.98
C GLU A 57 -20.90 -22.24 12.34
N GLN A 58 -19.58 -22.29 12.49
CA GLN A 58 -18.85 -21.87 13.69
C GLN A 58 -18.41 -20.40 13.62
N GLY A 59 -18.77 -19.68 12.56
CA GLY A 59 -18.41 -18.28 12.34
C GLY A 59 -16.97 -18.07 11.85
N ARG A 60 -16.25 -19.13 11.48
CA ARG A 60 -14.91 -19.02 10.90
C ARG A 60 -15.01 -18.59 9.45
N SER A 61 -14.16 -17.66 9.06
CA SER A 61 -14.18 -17.09 7.71
C SER A 61 -13.23 -17.83 6.77
N LYS A 62 -13.67 -18.02 5.53
CA LYS A 62 -12.87 -18.57 4.42
C LYS A 62 -12.93 -17.58 3.25
N ARG A 63 -11.79 -16.98 2.92
CA ARG A 63 -11.62 -16.13 1.74
C ARG A 63 -11.21 -16.99 0.54
N SER A 64 -11.76 -16.68 -0.63
CA SER A 64 -11.39 -17.27 -1.91
C SER A 64 -11.13 -16.15 -2.93
N ALA A 65 -10.14 -16.37 -3.80
CA ALA A 65 -9.91 -15.56 -4.98
C ALA A 65 -9.77 -16.50 -6.18
N LYS A 66 -10.36 -16.12 -7.32
CA LYS A 66 -10.25 -16.84 -8.58
C LYS A 66 -9.98 -15.85 -9.72
N LEU A 67 -9.15 -16.28 -10.65
CA LEU A 67 -8.87 -15.61 -11.91
C LEU A 67 -9.24 -16.59 -13.03
N ASP A 68 -10.17 -16.20 -13.88
CA ASP A 68 -10.72 -17.02 -14.97
C ASP A 68 -11.25 -18.39 -14.49
N GLY A 69 -11.84 -18.40 -13.28
CA GLY A 69 -12.40 -19.59 -12.65
C GLY A 69 -11.38 -20.47 -11.90
N VAL A 70 -10.08 -20.21 -12.03
CA VAL A 70 -9.00 -20.95 -11.36
C VAL A 70 -8.61 -20.25 -10.04
N PRO A 71 -8.29 -20.96 -8.95
CA PRO A 71 -7.78 -20.34 -7.72
C PRO A 71 -6.61 -19.39 -7.99
N ALA A 72 -6.68 -18.20 -7.42
CA ALA A 72 -5.68 -17.15 -7.58
C ALA A 72 -5.11 -16.71 -6.23
N THR A 73 -3.84 -16.32 -6.21
CA THR A 73 -3.17 -15.72 -5.06
C THR A 73 -3.36 -14.20 -5.04
N GLN A 74 -3.00 -13.55 -3.94
CA GLN A 74 -2.96 -12.09 -3.92
C GLN A 74 -1.93 -11.54 -4.90
N ASN A 75 -0.82 -12.23 -5.11
CA ASN A 75 0.21 -11.80 -6.05
C ASN A 75 -0.34 -11.79 -7.48
N ASP A 76 -1.08 -12.82 -7.89
CA ASP A 76 -1.71 -12.91 -9.21
C ASP A 76 -2.65 -11.71 -9.46
N LEU A 77 -3.39 -11.29 -8.42
CA LEU A 77 -4.25 -10.11 -8.50
C LEU A 77 -3.44 -8.81 -8.64
N GLY A 78 -2.32 -8.67 -7.93
CA GLY A 78 -1.46 -7.49 -8.02
C GLY A 78 -0.67 -7.40 -9.32
N GLU A 79 -0.38 -8.54 -9.96
CA GLU A 79 0.20 -8.59 -11.30
C GLU A 79 -0.81 -8.12 -12.37
N LEU A 80 -2.09 -8.42 -12.18
CA LEU A 80 -3.18 -8.02 -13.09
C LEU A 80 -3.68 -6.59 -12.85
N MET A 81 -3.78 -6.15 -11.59
CA MET A 81 -4.39 -4.88 -11.20
C MET A 81 -3.45 -4.05 -10.34
N ARG A 82 -2.90 -2.98 -10.94
CA ARG A 82 -2.09 -1.98 -10.22
C ARG A 82 -2.98 -0.87 -9.70
N ILE A 83 -3.42 -0.99 -8.46
CA ILE A 83 -4.32 0.00 -7.85
C ILE A 83 -3.55 0.91 -6.90
N ILE A 84 -3.58 2.21 -7.17
CA ILE A 84 -3.11 3.26 -6.25
C ILE A 84 -4.32 3.99 -5.69
N TRP A 85 -4.24 4.45 -4.44
CA TRP A 85 -5.30 5.27 -3.88
C TRP A 85 -4.82 6.34 -2.92
N LEU A 86 -5.68 7.35 -2.77
CA LEU A 86 -5.55 8.42 -1.80
C LEU A 86 -6.86 8.51 -1.02
N THR A 87 -6.77 8.62 0.30
CA THR A 87 -7.93 8.73 1.20
C THR A 87 -7.73 9.88 2.18
N PRO A 88 -8.79 10.45 2.78
CA PRO A 88 -8.65 11.56 3.72
C PRO A 88 -7.75 11.24 4.93
N SER A 89 -7.74 9.97 5.36
CA SER A 89 -6.84 9.50 6.44
C SER A 89 -5.35 9.65 6.11
N MET A 90 -4.98 9.78 4.83
CA MET A 90 -3.60 9.96 4.39
C MET A 90 -3.16 11.43 4.34
N ASP A 91 -4.07 12.40 4.48
CA ASP A 91 -3.72 13.84 4.43
C ASP A 91 -2.69 14.22 5.51
N ARG A 92 -2.61 13.43 6.59
CA ARG A 92 -1.65 13.62 7.69
C ARG A 92 -0.43 12.69 7.63
N VAL A 93 -0.20 11.99 6.52
CA VAL A 93 0.86 10.96 6.42
C VAL A 93 2.25 11.50 6.78
N PHE A 94 2.57 12.74 6.44
CA PHE A 94 3.90 13.31 6.70
C PHE A 94 4.10 13.68 8.19
N VAL A 95 3.10 14.28 8.83
CA VAL A 95 3.14 14.68 10.25
C VAL A 95 2.80 13.51 11.20
N GLY A 96 2.21 12.45 10.66
CA GLY A 96 1.84 11.25 11.39
C GLY A 96 3.04 10.43 11.88
N PRO A 97 2.78 9.32 12.59
CA PRO A 97 3.83 8.40 12.99
C PRO A 97 4.49 7.73 11.77
N ALA A 98 5.75 7.32 11.91
CA ALA A 98 6.49 6.60 10.85
C ALA A 98 5.77 5.34 10.33
N GLY A 99 4.89 4.73 11.14
CA GLY A 99 4.05 3.62 10.71
C GLY A 99 3.08 3.99 9.57
N ASP A 100 2.58 5.22 9.55
CA ASP A 100 1.67 5.70 8.51
C ASP A 100 2.44 5.92 7.20
N ARG A 101 3.62 6.56 7.29
CA ARG A 101 4.55 6.72 6.17
C ARG A 101 5.01 5.39 5.59
N ARG A 102 5.36 4.41 6.42
CA ARG A 102 5.69 3.05 5.96
C ARG A 102 4.51 2.37 5.25
N ARG A 103 3.30 2.43 5.81
CA ARG A 103 2.13 1.84 5.14
C ARG A 103 1.80 2.53 3.82
N PHE A 104 2.03 3.83 3.73
CA PHE A 104 1.92 4.57 2.48
C PHE A 104 2.98 4.11 1.47
N LEU A 105 4.25 4.04 1.88
CA LEU A 105 5.38 3.57 1.07
C LEU A 105 5.13 2.13 0.57
N ASP A 106 4.90 1.18 1.48
CA ASP A 106 4.75 -0.23 1.16
C ASP A 106 3.59 -0.48 0.19
N ARG A 107 2.57 0.39 0.19
CA ARG A 107 1.50 0.38 -0.81
C ARG A 107 1.97 0.82 -2.19
N GLN A 108 2.75 1.89 -2.28
CA GLN A 108 3.32 2.31 -3.56
C GLN A 108 4.29 1.24 -4.10
N VAL A 109 5.12 0.67 -3.22
CA VAL A 109 6.04 -0.43 -3.56
C VAL A 109 5.30 -1.63 -4.12
N MET A 110 4.16 -2.01 -3.52
CA MET A 110 3.38 -3.15 -3.95
C MET A 110 2.76 -2.98 -5.34
N ALA A 111 2.51 -1.75 -5.79
CA ALA A 111 2.06 -1.48 -7.14
C ALA A 111 3.16 -1.73 -8.19
N HIS A 112 4.44 -1.58 -7.80
CA HIS A 112 5.61 -1.92 -8.64
C HIS A 112 6.03 -3.39 -8.50
N PHE A 113 5.93 -3.93 -7.28
CA PHE A 113 6.41 -5.25 -6.90
C PHE A 113 5.33 -5.97 -6.09
N PRO A 114 4.35 -6.65 -6.74
CA PRO A 114 3.25 -7.34 -6.05
C PRO A 114 3.72 -8.33 -4.97
N ALA A 115 4.87 -8.99 -5.20
CA ALA A 115 5.49 -9.92 -4.26
C ALA A 115 5.89 -9.28 -2.91
N HIS A 116 6.03 -7.95 -2.85
CA HIS A 116 6.29 -7.20 -1.61
C HIS A 116 5.27 -7.52 -0.51
N GLY A 117 3.99 -7.71 -0.88
CA GLY A 117 2.94 -8.09 0.07
C GLY A 117 3.20 -9.44 0.74
N THR A 118 3.71 -10.41 -0.02
CA THR A 118 4.07 -11.74 0.48
C THR A 118 5.23 -11.65 1.48
N PHE A 119 6.28 -10.89 1.13
CA PHE A 119 7.43 -10.69 2.03
C PHE A 119 7.04 -9.94 3.31
N SER A 120 6.24 -8.86 3.20
CA SER A 120 5.74 -8.14 4.37
C SER A 120 4.93 -9.05 5.31
N ALA A 121 4.04 -9.89 4.77
CA ALA A 121 3.25 -10.82 5.58
C ALA A 121 4.11 -11.91 6.23
N ALA A 122 5.12 -12.42 5.53
CA ALA A 122 6.07 -13.39 6.05
C ALA A 122 6.91 -12.80 7.18
N TYR A 123 7.44 -11.59 6.99
CA TYR A 123 8.19 -10.84 7.99
C TYR A 123 7.37 -10.60 9.26
N ASP A 124 6.15 -10.06 9.12
CA ASP A 124 5.28 -9.76 10.27
C ASP A 124 4.86 -11.01 11.04
N LYS A 125 4.64 -12.12 10.33
CA LYS A 125 4.33 -13.41 10.96
C LYS A 125 5.52 -13.93 11.77
N ALA A 126 6.71 -13.98 11.16
CA ALA A 126 7.91 -14.46 11.82
C ALA A 126 8.31 -13.56 13.00
N MET A 127 8.21 -12.24 12.86
CA MET A 127 8.46 -11.27 13.93
C MET A 127 7.49 -11.46 15.11
N ARG A 128 6.19 -11.63 14.85
CA ARG A 128 5.21 -11.91 15.93
C ARG A 128 5.52 -13.20 16.67
N GLN A 129 5.88 -14.27 15.94
CA GLN A 129 6.28 -15.54 16.53
C GLN A 129 7.57 -15.40 17.35
N ARG A 130 8.56 -14.67 16.84
CA ARG A 130 9.81 -14.35 17.56
C ARG A 130 9.53 -13.59 18.85
N ASN A 131 8.75 -12.53 18.79
CA ASN A 131 8.40 -11.72 19.98
C ASN A 131 7.68 -12.58 21.04
N ALA A 132 6.72 -13.41 20.63
CA ALA A 132 6.01 -14.31 21.56
C ALA A 132 6.95 -15.35 22.19
N LEU A 133 7.93 -15.85 21.44
CA LEU A 133 8.92 -16.80 21.94
C LEU A 133 9.89 -16.13 22.93
N LEU A 134 10.36 -14.91 22.63
CA LEU A 134 11.21 -14.12 23.52
C LEU A 134 10.49 -13.76 24.83
N GLU A 135 9.21 -13.40 24.77
CA GLU A 135 8.39 -13.07 25.95
C GLU A 135 8.16 -14.28 26.87
N ARG A 136 8.00 -15.48 26.28
CA ARG A 136 7.81 -16.72 27.03
C ARG A 136 9.10 -17.27 27.63
N GLY A 137 10.25 -16.96 27.02
CA GLY A 137 11.57 -17.44 27.42
C GLY A 137 11.84 -17.36 28.93
N PRO A 138 11.68 -16.19 29.59
CA PRO A 138 11.97 -16.04 31.02
C PRO A 138 11.05 -16.85 31.93
N ARG A 139 9.85 -17.23 31.46
CA ARG A 139 8.87 -18.02 32.23
C ARG A 139 9.11 -19.51 32.11
N ASN A 140 9.93 -19.95 31.16
CA ASN A 140 10.20 -21.35 30.89
C ASN A 140 11.56 -21.73 31.49
N ARG A 141 11.64 -22.81 32.29
CA ARG A 141 12.89 -23.24 32.95
C ARG A 141 14.02 -23.58 31.97
N GLY A 142 13.70 -23.79 30.69
CA GLY A 142 14.65 -24.03 29.60
C GLY A 142 14.88 -22.84 28.65
N GLY A 143 14.31 -21.66 28.93
CA GLY A 143 14.42 -20.50 28.03
C GLY A 143 13.59 -20.62 26.75
N ALA A 144 13.86 -19.71 25.81
CA ALA A 144 13.38 -19.82 24.43
C ALA A 144 14.25 -20.82 23.66
N ASP A 145 13.63 -21.69 22.85
CA ASP A 145 14.34 -22.65 22.01
C ASP A 145 15.24 -21.92 21.00
N PRO A 146 16.59 -22.04 21.10
CA PRO A 146 17.51 -21.34 20.21
C PRO A 146 17.36 -21.73 18.75
N ALA A 147 17.09 -23.00 18.45
CA ALA A 147 16.93 -23.48 17.08
C ALA A 147 15.65 -22.92 16.43
N TRP A 148 14.59 -22.77 17.24
CA TRP A 148 13.38 -22.12 16.76
C TRP A 148 13.57 -20.62 16.53
N LEU A 149 14.28 -19.92 17.43
CA LEU A 149 14.66 -18.52 17.19
C LEU A 149 15.49 -18.38 15.92
N ASP A 150 16.47 -19.25 15.69
CA ASP A 150 17.30 -19.22 14.48
C ASP A 150 16.47 -19.38 13.20
N ALA A 151 15.52 -20.32 13.19
CA ALA A 151 14.65 -20.54 12.04
C ALA A 151 13.73 -19.33 11.76
N LEU A 152 13.18 -18.71 12.82
CA LEU A 152 12.35 -17.51 12.69
C LEU A 152 13.17 -16.31 12.19
N GLU A 153 14.37 -16.12 12.72
CA GLU A 153 15.27 -15.01 12.35
C GLU A 153 15.79 -15.15 10.93
N LEU A 154 16.06 -16.37 10.45
CA LEU A 154 16.38 -16.61 9.04
C LEU A 154 15.21 -16.24 8.12
N GLY A 155 13.98 -16.64 8.48
CA GLY A 155 12.79 -16.27 7.72
C GLY A 155 12.51 -14.76 7.74
N MET A 156 12.74 -14.09 8.87
CA MET A 156 12.69 -12.64 8.98
C MET A 156 13.73 -11.97 8.10
N ALA A 157 14.97 -12.45 8.11
CA ALA A 157 16.06 -11.87 7.33
C ALA A 157 15.80 -11.93 5.83
N SER A 158 15.38 -13.10 5.32
CA SER A 158 15.10 -13.25 3.89
C SER A 158 13.96 -12.36 3.41
N ALA A 159 12.84 -12.33 4.17
CA ALA A 159 11.74 -11.44 3.86
C ALA A 159 12.15 -9.95 3.95
N ALA A 160 12.94 -9.57 4.96
CA ALA A 160 13.39 -8.20 5.15
C ALA A 160 14.35 -7.71 4.06
N ALA A 161 15.30 -8.54 3.65
CA ALA A 161 16.23 -8.19 2.56
C ALA A 161 15.47 -7.93 1.25
N ALA A 162 14.51 -8.80 0.91
CA ALA A 162 13.66 -8.61 -0.27
C ALA A 162 12.80 -7.34 -0.17
N MET A 163 12.22 -7.05 1.00
CA MET A 163 11.48 -5.80 1.24
C MET A 163 12.36 -4.55 1.07
N ALA A 164 13.59 -4.59 1.58
CA ALA A 164 14.53 -3.47 1.47
C ALA A 164 14.87 -3.19 0.00
N LEU A 165 15.16 -4.24 -0.79
CA LEU A 165 15.42 -4.11 -2.23
C LEU A 165 14.21 -3.53 -2.98
N HIS A 166 13.02 -4.08 -2.79
CA HIS A 166 11.80 -3.57 -3.44
C HIS A 166 11.52 -2.10 -3.10
N ARG A 167 11.73 -1.70 -1.84
CA ARG A 167 11.55 -0.31 -1.41
C ARG A 167 12.53 0.63 -2.11
N VAL A 168 13.80 0.27 -2.18
CA VAL A 168 14.84 1.06 -2.87
C VAL A 168 14.52 1.21 -4.35
N ASP A 169 14.23 0.10 -5.03
CA ASP A 169 13.93 0.12 -6.46
C ASP A 169 12.68 0.96 -6.77
N ALA A 170 11.62 0.82 -5.96
CA ALA A 170 10.41 1.62 -6.12
C ALA A 170 10.67 3.10 -5.84
N VAL A 171 11.42 3.46 -4.79
CA VAL A 171 11.76 4.85 -4.49
C VAL A 171 12.59 5.47 -5.58
N LYS A 172 13.53 4.72 -6.18
CA LYS A 172 14.31 5.19 -7.33
C LYS A 172 13.41 5.52 -8.52
N VAL A 173 12.55 4.58 -8.92
CA VAL A 173 11.61 4.79 -10.04
C VAL A 173 10.65 5.94 -9.77
N MET A 174 10.11 6.03 -8.55
CA MET A 174 9.25 7.15 -8.15
C MET A 174 10.00 8.49 -8.18
N GLN A 175 11.25 8.53 -7.71
CA GLN A 175 12.06 9.75 -7.70
C GLN A 175 12.35 10.24 -9.14
N GLU A 176 12.67 9.32 -10.05
CA GLU A 176 12.88 9.63 -11.47
C GLU A 176 11.60 10.22 -12.08
N ALA A 177 10.44 9.61 -11.85
CA ALA A 177 9.16 10.11 -12.35
C ALA A 177 8.78 11.47 -11.75
N ILE A 178 9.04 11.70 -10.46
CA ILE A 178 8.80 13.00 -9.81
C ILE A 178 9.64 14.11 -10.48
N LEU A 179 10.91 13.83 -10.80
CA LEU A 179 11.81 14.80 -11.41
C LEU A 179 11.44 15.08 -12.88
N ALA A 180 10.97 14.06 -13.60
CA ALA A 180 10.57 14.16 -15.00
C ALA A 180 9.28 14.97 -15.21
N ARG A 181 8.41 15.06 -14.21
CA ARG A 181 7.17 15.86 -14.30
C ARG A 181 7.47 17.34 -14.57
N PRO A 182 6.62 18.04 -15.32
CA PRO A 182 6.73 19.49 -15.46
C PRO A 182 6.47 20.20 -14.12
N GLU A 183 6.97 21.42 -13.97
CA GLU A 183 6.54 22.29 -12.87
C GLU A 183 5.06 22.63 -13.04
N GLY A 184 4.30 22.66 -11.94
CA GLY A 184 2.86 22.85 -12.01
C GLY A 184 2.21 23.05 -10.64
N ALA A 185 0.91 22.79 -10.57
CA ALA A 185 0.14 23.01 -9.35
C ALA A 185 0.66 22.12 -8.20
N PHE A 186 1.09 20.89 -8.47
CA PHE A 186 1.60 19.97 -7.45
C PHE A 186 3.14 20.03 -7.38
N PRO A 187 3.73 20.45 -6.25
CA PRO A 187 5.17 20.63 -6.13
C PRO A 187 5.91 19.28 -6.22
N LYS A 188 7.15 19.32 -6.72
CA LYS A 188 8.05 18.17 -6.71
C LYS A 188 8.53 17.84 -5.30
N ALA A 189 8.74 16.56 -5.06
CA ALA A 189 9.32 16.02 -3.85
C ALA A 189 10.72 15.44 -4.09
N LEU A 190 11.59 15.53 -3.09
CA LEU A 190 12.73 14.64 -2.96
C LEU A 190 12.37 13.58 -1.91
N ILE A 191 12.51 12.31 -2.28
CA ILE A 191 12.15 11.17 -1.44
C ILE A 191 13.38 10.30 -1.17
N ASP A 192 13.49 9.80 0.06
CA ASP A 192 14.60 8.97 0.51
C ASP A 192 14.14 8.02 1.63
N LEU A 193 14.92 6.98 1.90
CA LEU A 193 14.64 5.97 2.92
C LEU A 193 15.64 6.05 4.06
N ASP A 194 15.13 6.29 5.26
CA ASP A 194 15.88 6.16 6.50
C ASP A 194 15.81 4.72 7.00
N GLY A 195 16.69 3.87 6.48
CA GLY A 195 16.77 2.46 6.84
C GLY A 195 18.14 1.88 6.51
N GLN A 196 18.76 1.20 7.47
CA GLN A 196 20.09 0.60 7.32
C GLN A 196 20.14 -0.39 6.15
N PHE A 197 19.18 -1.32 6.09
CA PHE A 197 19.15 -2.36 5.06
C PHE A 197 18.78 -1.81 3.69
N GLU A 198 17.88 -0.83 3.64
CA GLU A 198 17.60 -0.07 2.42
C GLU A 198 18.84 0.69 1.94
N THR A 199 19.64 1.28 2.85
CA THR A 199 20.91 1.92 2.49
C THR A 199 21.90 0.92 1.90
N HIS A 200 22.00 -0.29 2.48
CA HIS A 200 22.87 -1.34 1.94
C HIS A 200 22.41 -1.83 0.56
N ALA A 201 21.10 -2.04 0.38
CA ALA A 201 20.53 -2.40 -0.92
C ALA A 201 20.78 -1.30 -1.97
N ALA A 202 20.61 -0.03 -1.62
CA ALA A 202 20.89 1.11 -2.51
C ALA A 202 22.37 1.20 -2.93
N ASN A 203 23.29 0.78 -2.05
CA ASN A 203 24.72 0.72 -2.34
C ASN A 203 25.14 -0.55 -3.09
N GLY A 204 24.20 -1.41 -3.50
CA GLY A 204 24.47 -2.61 -4.28
C GLY A 204 25.08 -3.76 -3.49
N VAL A 205 24.94 -3.76 -2.16
CA VAL A 205 25.32 -4.92 -1.33
C VAL A 205 24.47 -6.12 -1.75
N ALA A 206 25.10 -7.30 -1.88
CA ALA A 206 24.39 -8.50 -2.31
C ALA A 206 23.27 -8.87 -1.33
N LEU A 207 22.13 -9.31 -1.86
CA LEU A 207 20.96 -9.67 -1.05
C LEU A 207 21.31 -10.68 0.04
N THR A 208 22.15 -11.68 -0.28
CA THR A 208 22.63 -12.69 0.67
C THR A 208 23.44 -12.12 1.82
N ASP A 209 24.20 -11.04 1.58
CA ASP A 209 25.02 -10.40 2.62
C ASP A 209 24.13 -9.58 3.55
N ILE A 210 23.13 -8.88 2.99
CA ILE A 210 22.09 -8.18 3.77
C ILE A 210 21.32 -9.18 4.64
N GLU A 211 20.92 -10.34 4.09
CA GLU A 211 20.27 -11.41 4.87
C GLU A 211 21.15 -11.87 6.04
N GLN A 212 22.43 -12.14 5.79
CA GLN A 212 23.37 -12.58 6.82
C GLN A 212 23.56 -11.53 7.93
N GLU A 213 23.65 -10.25 7.54
CA GLU A 213 23.73 -9.13 8.48
C GLU A 213 22.48 -9.04 9.36
N ILE A 214 21.28 -9.16 8.78
CA ILE A 214 20.03 -9.13 9.54
C ILE A 214 19.98 -10.30 10.52
N VAL A 215 20.37 -11.52 10.12
CA VAL A 215 20.44 -12.68 11.01
C VAL A 215 21.40 -12.42 12.18
N ALA A 216 22.60 -11.91 11.90
CA ALA A 216 23.59 -11.60 12.93
C ALA A 216 23.04 -10.55 13.93
N GLN A 217 22.50 -9.45 13.43
CA GLN A 217 21.92 -8.38 14.25
C GLN A 217 20.75 -8.88 15.11
N LEU A 218 19.83 -9.67 14.55
CA LEU A 218 18.70 -10.24 15.30
C LEU A 218 19.17 -11.18 16.42
N ARG A 219 20.22 -11.98 16.17
CA ARG A 219 20.81 -12.88 17.17
C ARG A 219 21.48 -12.11 18.30
N GLU A 220 22.29 -11.11 17.98
CA GLU A 220 22.99 -10.26 18.94
C GLU A 220 22.01 -9.46 19.82
N ASN A 221 20.88 -9.04 19.23
CA ASN A 221 19.87 -8.24 19.93
C ASN A 221 18.86 -9.06 20.74
N ARG A 222 18.92 -10.39 20.77
CA ARG A 222 17.92 -11.25 21.46
C ARG A 222 17.67 -10.82 22.92
N SER A 223 18.73 -10.56 23.69
CA SER A 223 18.59 -10.15 25.10
C SER A 223 17.93 -8.78 25.24
N ARG A 224 18.27 -7.83 24.35
CA ARG A 224 17.67 -6.48 24.32
C ARG A 224 16.20 -6.56 23.92
N ASP A 225 15.89 -7.32 22.88
CA ASP A 225 14.53 -7.51 22.38
C ASP A 225 13.64 -8.23 23.39
N GLN A 226 14.20 -9.21 24.10
CA GLN A 226 13.52 -9.88 25.20
C GLN A 226 13.16 -8.91 26.33
N ALA A 227 14.11 -8.07 26.75
CA ALA A 227 13.87 -7.05 27.76
C ALA A 227 12.82 -6.01 27.30
N ALA A 228 12.81 -5.68 26.00
CA ALA A 228 11.83 -4.76 25.41
C ALA A 228 10.45 -5.40 25.12
N GLY A 229 10.35 -6.73 25.16
CA GLY A 229 9.16 -7.49 24.76
C GLY A 229 8.83 -7.44 23.27
N ARG A 230 9.77 -6.97 22.43
CA ARG A 230 9.60 -6.80 20.99
C ARG A 230 10.93 -6.74 20.27
N THR A 231 10.94 -7.12 19.00
CA THR A 231 12.04 -6.85 18.08
C THR A 231 12.23 -5.34 17.95
N THR A 232 13.46 -4.85 18.14
CA THR A 232 13.76 -3.41 18.19
C THR A 232 14.38 -2.84 16.93
N GLU A 233 15.03 -3.69 16.11
CA GLU A 233 15.75 -3.33 14.88
C GLU A 233 15.24 -4.18 13.70
N GLY A 234 15.31 -3.65 12.47
CA GLY A 234 14.78 -4.30 11.27
C GLY A 234 14.10 -3.34 10.31
N VAL A 235 13.72 -3.83 9.12
CA VAL A 235 13.00 -3.07 8.08
C VAL A 235 11.63 -2.52 8.52
N HIS A 236 11.07 -3.00 9.62
CA HIS A 236 9.87 -2.41 10.24
C HIS A 236 10.15 -1.07 10.93
N ARG A 237 11.42 -0.66 11.03
CA ARG A 237 11.87 0.62 11.59
C ARG A 237 12.15 1.67 10.52
N THR A 238 12.28 1.26 9.26
CA THR A 238 12.52 2.15 8.12
C THR A 238 11.52 3.32 8.10
N ASP A 239 11.97 4.49 7.68
CA ASP A 239 11.11 5.66 7.52
C ASP A 239 11.25 6.27 6.12
N LEU A 240 10.16 6.81 5.59
CA LEU A 240 10.15 7.55 4.33
C LEU A 240 10.38 9.04 4.64
N ARG A 241 11.48 9.59 4.13
CA ARG A 241 11.77 11.02 4.19
C ARG A 241 11.25 11.69 2.93
N VAL A 242 10.58 12.82 3.09
CA VAL A 242 10.02 13.60 1.98
C VAL A 242 10.36 15.07 2.19
N ILE A 243 11.01 15.68 1.21
CA ILE A 243 11.36 17.10 1.17
C ILE A 243 10.55 17.77 0.07
N HIS A 244 9.94 18.92 0.36
CA HIS A 244 9.35 19.80 -0.64
C HIS A 244 10.46 20.47 -1.45
N ALA A 245 10.75 19.95 -2.66
CA ALA A 245 11.97 20.29 -3.40
C ALA A 245 12.13 21.80 -3.69
N PRO A 246 11.08 22.53 -4.14
CA PRO A 246 11.21 23.99 -4.35
C PRO A 246 11.54 24.82 -3.09
N LYS A 247 11.26 24.30 -1.89
CA LYS A 247 11.46 25.02 -0.62
C LYS A 247 12.66 24.49 0.18
N GLY A 248 13.13 23.29 -0.12
CA GLY A 248 14.14 22.60 0.69
C GLY A 248 13.67 22.28 2.12
N LEU A 249 12.35 22.23 2.35
CA LEU A 249 11.78 21.96 3.68
C LEU A 249 11.28 20.52 3.79
N PRO A 250 11.47 19.85 4.94
CA PRO A 250 10.78 18.62 5.26
C PRO A 250 9.26 18.75 5.11
N ALA A 251 8.61 17.72 4.57
CA ALA A 251 7.18 17.76 4.29
C ALA A 251 6.33 17.97 5.56
N ASP A 252 6.75 17.43 6.70
CA ASP A 252 6.09 17.60 8.00
C ASP A 252 6.15 19.04 8.55
N GLN A 253 7.03 19.89 8.00
CA GLN A 253 7.17 21.30 8.33
C GLN A 253 6.47 22.23 7.32
N CYS A 254 5.91 21.68 6.24
CA CYS A 254 5.14 22.44 5.25
C CYS A 254 3.72 22.75 5.76
N SER A 255 3.05 23.72 5.16
CA SER A 255 1.64 23.99 5.47
C SER A 255 0.74 22.80 5.08
N THR A 256 -0.44 22.66 5.69
CA THR A 256 -1.38 21.56 5.39
C THR A 256 -1.74 21.48 3.90
N GLY A 257 -1.94 22.63 3.24
CA GLY A 257 -2.22 22.68 1.81
C GLY A 257 -1.04 22.20 0.95
N GLU A 258 0.19 22.55 1.35
CA GLU A 258 1.41 22.09 0.68
C GLU A 258 1.66 20.60 0.89
N GLN A 259 1.40 20.09 2.09
CA GLN A 259 1.45 18.65 2.37
C GLN A 259 0.50 17.89 1.46
N LYS A 260 -0.76 18.35 1.36
CA LYS A 260 -1.75 17.72 0.47
C LYS A 260 -1.33 17.78 -1.00
N ALA A 261 -0.84 18.93 -1.44
CA ALA A 261 -0.34 19.09 -2.80
C ALA A 261 0.85 18.18 -3.11
N LEU A 262 1.80 18.07 -2.17
CA LEU A 262 2.97 17.19 -2.30
C LEU A 262 2.54 15.72 -2.34
N LEU A 263 1.59 15.32 -1.49
CA LEU A 263 1.05 13.96 -1.46
C LEU A 263 0.36 13.59 -2.79
N ILE A 264 -0.47 14.48 -3.33
CA ILE A 264 -1.10 14.28 -4.64
C ILE A 264 -0.02 14.20 -5.74
N GLY A 265 0.98 15.07 -5.69
CA GLY A 265 2.11 15.04 -6.61
C GLY A 265 2.87 13.71 -6.59
N LEU A 266 3.08 13.13 -5.40
CA LEU A 266 3.69 11.79 -5.27
C LEU A 266 2.82 10.70 -5.91
N ILE A 267 1.50 10.73 -5.70
CA ILE A 267 0.57 9.75 -6.27
C ILE A 267 0.53 9.86 -7.79
N LEU A 268 0.45 11.07 -8.34
CA LEU A 268 0.45 11.31 -9.79
C LEU A 268 1.76 10.86 -10.43
N ALA A 269 2.91 11.19 -9.82
CA ALA A 269 4.20 10.74 -10.29
C ALA A 269 4.35 9.21 -10.24
N ASN A 270 3.89 8.58 -9.16
CA ASN A 270 3.92 7.13 -9.05
C ASN A 270 3.02 6.47 -10.11
N ALA A 271 1.83 7.02 -10.34
CA ALA A 271 0.94 6.53 -11.38
C ALA A 271 1.55 6.65 -12.78
N GLN A 272 2.21 7.78 -13.09
CA GLN A 272 2.94 7.95 -14.35
C GLN A 272 4.03 6.88 -14.50
N ALA A 273 4.82 6.66 -13.46
CA ALA A 273 5.88 5.64 -13.47
C ALA A 273 5.35 4.21 -13.72
N LEU A 274 4.18 3.89 -13.18
CA LEU A 274 3.54 2.59 -13.41
C LEU A 274 3.00 2.45 -14.84
N PHE A 275 2.49 3.55 -15.41
CA PHE A 275 1.97 3.59 -16.77
C PHE A 275 3.09 3.44 -17.82
N GLU A 276 4.24 4.08 -17.60
CA GLU A 276 5.40 4.02 -18.50
C GLU A 276 6.16 2.68 -18.47
N ARG A 277 5.84 1.80 -17.52
CA ARG A 277 6.53 0.52 -17.39
C ARG A 277 6.04 -0.45 -18.45
N ASP A 278 6.94 -0.86 -19.33
CA ASP A 278 6.64 -1.82 -20.40
C ASP A 278 5.94 -3.08 -19.88
N PHE A 279 4.91 -3.53 -20.61
CA PHE A 279 4.12 -4.74 -20.34
C PHE A 279 3.37 -4.75 -19.00
N ALA A 280 3.28 -3.60 -18.33
CA ALA A 280 2.45 -3.43 -17.15
C ALA A 280 0.99 -3.12 -17.50
N PRO A 281 0.02 -3.59 -16.71
CA PRO A 281 -1.32 -3.03 -16.71
C PRO A 281 -1.28 -1.55 -16.32
N SER A 282 -2.04 -0.70 -17.03
CA SER A 282 -2.22 0.69 -16.64
C SER A 282 -2.80 0.79 -15.22
N PRO A 283 -2.34 1.74 -14.40
CA PRO A 283 -2.81 1.82 -13.02
C PRO A 283 -4.26 2.29 -12.94
N LEU A 284 -4.98 1.79 -11.95
CA LEU A 284 -6.28 2.29 -11.52
C LEU A 284 -6.10 3.19 -10.30
N LEU A 285 -6.51 4.44 -10.40
CA LEU A 285 -6.42 5.41 -9.31
C LEU A 285 -7.76 5.50 -8.59
N LEU A 286 -7.76 5.38 -7.26
CA LEU A 286 -8.94 5.62 -6.44
C LEU A 286 -8.67 6.84 -5.54
N LEU A 287 -9.35 7.96 -5.79
CA LEU A 287 -9.16 9.20 -5.06
C LEU A 287 -10.41 9.52 -4.22
N ASP A 288 -10.36 9.16 -2.94
CA ASP A 288 -11.47 9.34 -2.01
C ASP A 288 -11.47 10.74 -1.41
N GLU A 289 -12.49 11.54 -1.74
CA GLU A 289 -12.65 12.94 -1.32
C GLU A 289 -11.42 13.83 -1.57
N ALA A 290 -10.52 13.42 -2.48
CA ALA A 290 -9.25 14.11 -2.68
C ALA A 290 -9.44 15.55 -3.17
N ALA A 291 -10.47 15.79 -3.98
CA ALA A 291 -10.78 17.09 -4.56
C ALA A 291 -11.45 18.09 -3.58
N ALA A 292 -12.04 17.61 -2.48
CA ALA A 292 -12.86 18.43 -1.59
C ALA A 292 -12.08 19.56 -0.88
N HIS A 293 -10.77 19.38 -0.72
CA HIS A 293 -9.89 20.35 -0.01
C HIS A 293 -8.88 21.04 -0.94
N LEU A 294 -9.09 20.96 -2.25
CA LEU A 294 -8.30 21.67 -3.24
C LEU A 294 -9.02 22.96 -3.66
N ASP A 295 -8.24 24.02 -3.89
CA ASP A 295 -8.72 25.20 -4.60
C ASP A 295 -9.09 24.88 -6.06
N SER A 296 -9.79 25.81 -6.73
CA SER A 296 -10.28 25.63 -8.09
C SER A 296 -9.17 25.27 -9.09
N ASP A 297 -8.01 25.91 -8.95
CA ASP A 297 -6.92 25.82 -9.91
C ASP A 297 -6.22 24.47 -9.75
N ARG A 298 -5.99 24.02 -8.51
CA ARG A 298 -5.47 22.68 -8.22
C ARG A 298 -6.42 21.57 -8.64
N ARG A 299 -7.74 21.76 -8.49
CA ARG A 299 -8.72 20.77 -8.98
C ARG A 299 -8.66 20.64 -10.50
N ALA A 300 -8.66 21.76 -11.22
CA ALA A 300 -8.53 21.74 -12.68
C ALA A 300 -7.22 21.05 -13.10
N ALA A 301 -6.10 21.42 -12.48
CA ALA A 301 -4.80 20.79 -12.75
C ALA A 301 -4.79 19.28 -12.46
N LEU A 302 -5.40 18.82 -11.35
CA LEU A 302 -5.54 17.39 -11.05
C LEU A 302 -6.28 16.68 -12.18
N TYR A 303 -7.39 17.24 -12.64
CA TYR A 303 -8.22 16.59 -13.65
C TYR A 303 -7.56 16.56 -15.02
N ASP A 304 -6.79 17.60 -15.35
CA ASP A 304 -5.97 17.63 -16.56
C ASP A 304 -4.85 16.59 -16.51
N GLU A 305 -4.15 16.46 -15.38
CA GLU A 305 -3.15 15.42 -15.21
C GLU A 305 -3.75 14.01 -15.26
N LEU A 306 -4.91 13.77 -14.62
CA LEU A 306 -5.60 12.47 -14.67
C LEU A 306 -6.08 12.11 -16.08
N ALA A 307 -6.60 13.08 -16.84
CA ALA A 307 -7.02 12.86 -18.21
C ALA A 307 -5.83 12.60 -19.15
N ALA A 308 -4.67 13.19 -18.87
CA ALA A 308 -3.45 13.03 -19.67
C ALA A 308 -2.67 11.73 -19.34
N LEU A 309 -2.74 11.25 -18.10
CA LEU A 309 -2.00 10.08 -17.61
C LEU A 309 -2.26 8.81 -18.44
N GLY A 310 -3.49 8.65 -18.93
CA GLY A 310 -3.96 7.37 -19.46
C GLY A 310 -4.33 6.38 -18.35
N GLY A 311 -5.21 5.42 -18.66
CA GLY A 311 -5.75 4.48 -17.66
C GLY A 311 -7.10 4.93 -17.09
N GLN A 312 -7.40 4.52 -15.85
CA GLN A 312 -8.69 4.74 -15.22
C GLN A 312 -8.53 5.39 -13.84
N ALA A 313 -9.36 6.39 -13.54
CA ALA A 313 -9.40 7.04 -12.24
C ALA A 313 -10.84 7.12 -11.72
N TRP A 314 -11.05 6.77 -10.46
CA TRP A 314 -12.32 6.87 -9.75
C TRP A 314 -12.18 7.92 -8.66
N LEU A 315 -13.06 8.91 -8.65
CA LEU A 315 -13.08 9.98 -7.67
C LEU A 315 -14.42 9.99 -6.94
N THR A 316 -14.40 10.35 -5.66
CA THR A 316 -15.63 10.56 -4.87
C THR A 316 -15.68 11.97 -4.32
N GLY A 317 -16.90 12.46 -4.14
CA GLY A 317 -17.18 13.77 -3.56
C GLY A 317 -18.66 13.90 -3.26
N THR A 318 -19.00 14.81 -2.35
CA THR A 318 -20.38 15.02 -1.88
C THR A 318 -21.14 16.08 -2.68
N ASP A 319 -20.45 16.85 -3.52
CA ASP A 319 -21.03 17.90 -4.36
C ASP A 319 -20.57 17.74 -5.81
N ARG A 320 -21.52 17.85 -6.73
CA ARG A 320 -21.30 17.82 -8.18
C ARG A 320 -20.36 18.94 -8.64
N SER A 321 -20.42 20.10 -8.00
CA SER A 321 -19.62 21.28 -8.37
C SER A 321 -18.10 21.04 -8.24
N LEU A 322 -17.68 20.09 -7.40
CA LEU A 322 -16.28 19.69 -7.26
C LEU A 322 -15.70 19.13 -8.56
N PHE A 323 -16.55 18.60 -9.45
CA PHE A 323 -16.15 17.90 -10.66
C PHE A 323 -16.43 18.68 -11.94
N ASP A 324 -16.89 19.93 -11.85
CA ASP A 324 -17.26 20.72 -13.03
C ASP A 324 -16.07 20.94 -13.99
N ALA A 325 -14.85 21.06 -13.46
CA ALA A 325 -13.65 21.21 -14.27
C ALA A 325 -13.30 19.97 -15.13
N PHE A 326 -13.91 18.80 -14.89
CA PHE A 326 -13.79 17.67 -15.82
C PHE A 326 -14.50 17.95 -17.15
N GLY A 327 -15.58 18.74 -17.15
CA GLY A 327 -16.43 18.89 -18.33
C GLY A 327 -17.06 17.56 -18.77
N ASP A 328 -16.88 17.22 -20.04
CA ASP A 328 -17.34 15.99 -20.70
C ASP A 328 -16.34 14.81 -20.60
N ARG A 329 -15.18 15.02 -19.97
CA ARG A 329 -14.10 14.02 -19.86
C ARG A 329 -14.33 12.97 -18.78
N ALA A 330 -15.45 13.01 -18.06
CA ALA A 330 -15.74 12.11 -16.95
C ALA A 330 -17.16 11.54 -17.03
N GLN A 331 -17.27 10.24 -16.82
CA GLN A 331 -18.54 9.58 -16.55
C GLN A 331 -18.95 9.85 -15.10
N ARG A 332 -20.24 10.11 -14.86
CA ARG A 332 -20.76 10.46 -13.54
C ARG A 332 -21.71 9.38 -13.06
N PHE A 333 -21.60 9.06 -11.77
CA PHE A 333 -22.47 8.12 -11.10
C PHE A 333 -22.97 8.71 -9.79
N GLU A 334 -24.28 8.66 -9.58
CA GLU A 334 -24.92 8.97 -8.31
C GLU A 334 -25.01 7.69 -7.46
N VAL A 335 -24.70 7.81 -6.17
CA VAL A 335 -24.83 6.72 -5.21
C VAL A 335 -25.82 7.13 -4.11
N SER A 336 -26.97 6.46 -4.04
CA SER A 336 -27.96 6.65 -2.98
C SER A 336 -28.41 5.30 -2.44
N ASP A 337 -28.49 5.17 -1.11
CA ASP A 337 -28.97 3.97 -0.41
C ASP A 337 -28.28 2.66 -0.86
N GLY A 338 -27.00 2.75 -1.20
CA GLY A 338 -26.20 1.61 -1.67
C GLY A 338 -26.47 1.19 -3.12
N ILE A 339 -27.21 2.00 -3.89
CA ILE A 339 -27.48 1.79 -5.31
C ILE A 339 -26.67 2.82 -6.10
N VAL A 340 -25.96 2.35 -7.12
CA VAL A 340 -25.21 3.19 -8.07
C VAL A 340 -26.03 3.36 -9.34
N ARG A 341 -26.19 4.60 -9.81
CA ARG A 341 -26.87 4.94 -11.07
C ARG A 341 -25.97 5.87 -11.88
N GLU A 342 -25.92 5.69 -13.19
CA GLU A 342 -25.27 6.64 -14.09
C GLU A 342 -26.16 7.90 -14.20
N ASP A 343 -25.54 9.08 -14.08
CA ASP A 343 -26.18 10.41 -14.15
C ASP A 343 -26.36 10.87 -15.61
#